data_AF-A0A3D1PS60-F1
#
_entry.id   AF-A0A3D1PS60-F1
#
_cell.length_a   1.000
_cell.length_b   1.000
_cell.length_c   1.000
_cell.angle_alpha   90.00
_cell.angle_beta   90.00
_cell.angle_gamma   90.00
#
_symmetry.space_group_name_H-M   'P 1'
#
loop_
_entity.id
_entity.type
_entity.pdbx_description
1 polymer ?
#
loop_
_entity_poly.entity_id
_entity_poly.type
_entity_poly.pdbx_seq_one_letter_code
_entity_poly.pdbx_strand_id
1 'polypeptide(L)'
;GVKPLFYALRGDSLIFASELKTLLCHPEIPPQVDAQGLADVLLLGPGRTPGCGVFRNVQELKPGCCAEYTVPQVGAPRLTVRRYWQLTDHEHPDDFTHTAAKVRDLVMDAVTRQLVSDVPVATFLSGGLDSSLISAIADSHFTARGKTLQTFSVGYQDNKKYFHATHFQP
;
A
#
# COMPACT_ATOMS: atom_id res chain seq x y z
N GLY A 1 1.99 -6.34 -1.22
CA GLY A 1 2.83 -5.16 -0.93
C GLY A 1 1.98 -3.91 -1.05
N VAL A 2 1.91 -3.33 -2.25
CA VAL A 2 0.96 -2.26 -2.59
C VAL A 2 -0.48 -2.77 -2.59
N LYS A 3 -0.71 -3.91 -3.26
CA LYS A 3 -1.95 -4.67 -3.14
C LYS A 3 -1.78 -5.71 -2.02
N PRO A 4 -2.65 -5.72 -1.01
CA PRO A 4 -2.62 -6.74 0.02
C PRO A 4 -3.06 -8.10 -0.55
N LEU A 5 -2.61 -9.18 0.11
CA LEU A 5 -3.03 -10.54 -0.19
C LEU A 5 -3.27 -11.24 1.15
N PHE A 6 -4.52 -11.62 1.39
CA PHE A 6 -4.95 -12.32 2.59
C PHE A 6 -5.13 -13.80 2.29
N TYR A 7 -4.88 -14.65 3.27
CA TYR A 7 -5.06 -16.08 3.15
C TYR A 7 -5.49 -16.73 4.47
N ALA A 8 -6.07 -17.91 4.35
CA ALA A 8 -6.40 -18.79 5.46
C ALA A 8 -6.15 -20.24 5.04
N LEU A 9 -5.66 -21.05 5.98
CA LEU A 9 -5.56 -22.51 5.82
C LEU A 9 -6.78 -23.18 6.46
N ARG A 10 -7.44 -24.07 5.72
CA ARG A 10 -8.58 -24.88 6.18
C ARG A 10 -8.42 -26.31 5.67
N GLY A 11 -8.12 -27.24 6.58
CA GLY A 11 -7.72 -28.59 6.21
C GLY A 11 -6.58 -28.55 5.19
N ASP A 12 -6.83 -29.17 4.03
CA ASP A 12 -5.89 -29.23 2.91
C ASP A 12 -6.08 -28.14 1.85
N SER A 13 -6.82 -27.08 2.19
CA SER A 13 -7.10 -25.95 1.31
C SER A 13 -6.38 -24.68 1.74
N LEU A 14 -5.76 -24.01 0.76
CA LEU A 14 -5.34 -22.63 0.86
C LEU A 14 -6.40 -21.74 0.21
N ILE A 15 -7.05 -20.91 1.01
CA ILE A 15 -8.04 -19.93 0.55
C ILE A 15 -7.37 -18.56 0.59
N PHE A 16 -7.41 -17.80 -0.49
CA PHE A 16 -6.76 -16.49 -0.57
C PHE A 16 -7.55 -15.48 -1.39
N ALA A 17 -7.39 -14.19 -1.08
CA ALA A 17 -8.00 -13.09 -1.80
C ALA A 17 -7.21 -11.78 -1.58
N SER A 18 -7.31 -10.83 -2.52
CA SER A 18 -6.73 -9.48 -2.35
C SER A 18 -7.53 -8.59 -1.41
N GLU A 19 -8.73 -9.00 -1.01
CA GLU A 19 -9.62 -8.24 -0.15
C GLU A 19 -10.25 -9.16 0.92
N LEU A 20 -10.29 -8.69 2.16
CA LEU A 20 -10.87 -9.44 3.28
C LEU A 20 -12.35 -9.77 3.04
N LYS A 21 -13.14 -8.83 2.53
CA LYS A 21 -14.57 -9.05 2.28
C LYS A 21 -14.84 -10.23 1.34
N THR A 22 -13.97 -10.44 0.35
CA THR A 22 -14.05 -11.59 -0.57
C THR A 22 -13.72 -12.89 0.15
N LEU A 23 -12.69 -12.87 0.99
CA LEU A 23 -12.28 -14.03 1.78
C LEU A 23 -13.39 -14.49 2.75
N LEU A 24 -14.09 -13.54 3.36
CA LEU A 24 -15.18 -13.77 4.32
C LEU A 24 -16.47 -14.31 3.70
N CYS A 25 -16.58 -14.34 2.36
CA CYS A 25 -17.67 -15.02 1.69
C CYS A 25 -17.53 -16.57 1.75
N HIS A 26 -16.34 -17.09 2.08
CA HIS A 26 -16.12 -18.53 2.18
C HIS A 26 -16.70 -19.09 3.49
N PRO A 27 -17.51 -20.17 3.46
CA PRO A 27 -18.23 -20.67 4.65
C PRO A 27 -17.29 -21.12 5.78
N GLU A 28 -16.07 -21.56 5.46
CA GLU A 28 -15.07 -21.97 6.46
C GLU A 28 -14.30 -20.78 7.10
N ILE A 29 -14.60 -19.54 6.69
CA ILE A 29 -13.93 -18.33 7.18
C ILE A 29 -15.01 -17.41 7.80
N PRO A 30 -15.48 -17.72 9.02
CA PRO A 30 -16.47 -16.88 9.68
C PRO A 30 -15.87 -15.51 10.04
N PRO A 31 -16.67 -14.42 10.01
CA PRO A 31 -16.23 -13.07 10.35
C PRO A 31 -16.08 -12.90 11.87
N GLN A 32 -15.12 -13.60 12.46
CA GLN A 32 -14.80 -13.54 13.88
C GLN A 32 -13.51 -12.77 14.09
N VAL A 33 -13.48 -11.90 15.09
CA VAL A 33 -12.29 -11.15 15.51
C VAL A 33 -11.93 -11.61 16.92
N ASP A 34 -10.64 -11.75 17.21
CA ASP A 34 -10.14 -12.03 18.56
C ASP A 34 -9.60 -10.75 19.21
N ALA A 35 -9.10 -10.86 20.45
CA ALA A 35 -8.57 -9.71 21.18
C ALA A 35 -7.44 -9.00 20.41
N GLN A 36 -6.63 -9.75 19.65
CA GLN A 36 -5.53 -9.19 18.85
C GLN A 36 -6.07 -8.42 17.66
N GLY A 37 -7.01 -9.00 16.90
CA GLY A 37 -7.64 -8.31 15.78
C GLY A 37 -8.39 -7.05 16.21
N LEU A 38 -9.03 -7.07 17.40
CA LEU A 38 -9.66 -5.88 17.96
C LEU A 38 -8.62 -4.81 18.34
N ALA A 39 -7.50 -5.21 18.96
CA ALA A 39 -6.41 -4.30 19.28
C ALA A 39 -5.77 -3.69 18.01
N ASP A 40 -5.56 -4.47 16.95
CA ASP A 40 -5.07 -3.96 15.66
C ASP A 40 -5.99 -2.87 15.10
N VAL A 41 -7.31 -3.08 15.12
CA VAL A 41 -8.27 -2.09 14.61
C VAL A 41 -8.30 -0.84 15.49
N LEU A 42 -8.35 -1.00 16.81
CA LEU A 42 -8.52 0.13 17.74
C LEU A 42 -7.25 0.95 17.94
N LEU A 43 -6.07 0.32 17.92
CA LEU A 43 -4.80 0.97 18.25
C LEU A 43 -3.98 1.35 17.02
N LEU A 44 -4.10 0.61 15.92
CA LEU A 44 -3.30 0.83 14.71
C LEU A 44 -4.13 1.34 13.52
N GLY A 45 -5.46 1.42 13.65
CA GLY A 45 -6.35 1.94 12.62
C GLY A 45 -5.96 3.35 12.17
N PRO A 46 -5.96 3.66 10.85
CA PRO A 46 -6.42 2.83 9.72
C PRO A 46 -5.41 1.77 9.21
N GLY A 47 -4.22 1.70 9.81
CA GLY A 47 -3.22 0.66 9.54
C GLY A 47 -3.54 -0.68 10.22
N ARG A 48 -2.63 -1.64 10.06
CA ARG A 48 -2.67 -2.96 10.71
C ARG A 48 -1.26 -3.50 10.86
N THR A 49 -1.03 -4.37 11.83
CA THR A 49 0.24 -5.09 11.96
C THR A 49 0.55 -5.86 10.66
N PRO A 50 1.74 -5.70 10.04
CA PRO A 50 2.08 -6.44 8.83
C PRO A 50 1.98 -7.96 9.04
N GLY A 51 1.18 -8.62 8.22
CA GLY A 51 0.91 -10.06 8.33
C GLY A 51 -0.38 -10.41 9.05
N CYS A 52 -1.07 -9.43 9.65
CA CYS A 52 -2.35 -9.61 10.31
C CYS A 52 -3.52 -9.47 9.33
N GLY A 53 -4.45 -10.41 9.37
CA GLY A 53 -5.71 -10.37 8.61
C GLY A 53 -6.90 -9.78 9.37
N VAL A 54 -6.71 -9.30 10.61
CA VAL A 54 -7.74 -8.82 11.57
C VAL A 54 -8.73 -9.90 12.01
N PHE A 55 -9.21 -10.73 11.10
CA PHE A 55 -10.11 -11.85 11.38
C PHE A 55 -9.34 -13.07 11.86
N ARG A 56 -9.97 -13.82 12.76
CA ARG A 56 -9.43 -15.05 13.34
C ARG A 56 -9.06 -16.04 12.23
N ASN A 57 -7.86 -16.60 12.33
CA ASN A 57 -7.30 -17.55 11.37
C ASN A 57 -7.15 -17.01 9.93
N VAL A 58 -7.09 -15.68 9.77
CA VAL A 58 -6.75 -15.01 8.51
C VAL A 58 -5.42 -14.31 8.68
N GLN A 59 -4.51 -14.52 7.73
CA GLN A 59 -3.20 -13.89 7.69
C GLN A 59 -3.08 -13.00 6.45
N GLU A 60 -2.19 -12.02 6.51
CA GLU A 60 -1.74 -11.26 5.33
C GLU A 60 -0.35 -11.77 4.90
N LEU A 61 -0.14 -11.94 3.59
CA LEU A 61 1.19 -12.15 3.07
C LEU A 61 1.98 -10.84 3.15
N LYS A 62 3.02 -10.82 3.99
CA LYS A 62 3.85 -9.63 4.22
C LYS A 62 4.42 -9.08 2.89
N PRO A 63 4.57 -7.76 2.75
CA PRO A 63 5.25 -7.15 1.60
C PRO A 63 6.64 -7.75 1.39
N GLY A 64 7.04 -7.93 0.12
CA GLY A 64 8.33 -8.53 -0.23
C GLY A 64 8.45 -10.04 0.02
N CYS A 65 7.36 -10.72 0.37
CA CYS A 65 7.31 -12.16 0.52
C CYS A 65 6.48 -12.83 -0.58
N CYS A 66 6.85 -14.07 -0.91
CA CYS A 66 6.01 -15.00 -1.67
C CYS A 66 5.76 -16.26 -0.85
N ALA A 67 4.65 -16.94 -1.15
CA ALA A 67 4.26 -18.17 -0.49
C ALA A 67 4.11 -19.30 -1.51
N GLU A 68 4.57 -20.48 -1.14
CA GLU A 68 4.41 -21.73 -1.89
C GLU A 68 3.55 -22.68 -1.06
N TYR A 69 2.47 -23.19 -1.64
CA TYR A 69 1.58 -24.16 -1.00
C TYR A 69 1.66 -25.50 -1.74
N THR A 70 2.14 -26.52 -1.04
CA THR A 70 2.42 -27.83 -1.61
C THR A 70 1.51 -28.87 -0.98
N VAL A 71 0.75 -29.59 -1.80
CA VAL A 71 -0.13 -30.69 -1.41
C VAL A 71 0.50 -32.00 -1.90
N PRO A 72 1.26 -32.73 -1.05
CA PRO A 72 1.89 -33.97 -1.45
C PRO A 72 0.86 -35.11 -1.57
N GLN A 73 1.20 -36.16 -2.33
CA GLN A 73 0.38 -37.38 -2.39
C GLN A 73 0.36 -38.14 -1.06
N VAL A 74 1.43 -38.02 -0.27
CA VAL A 74 1.57 -38.62 1.06
C VAL A 74 2.09 -37.55 2.02
N GLY A 75 1.38 -37.34 3.12
CA GLY A 75 1.72 -36.34 4.15
C GLY A 75 0.77 -35.14 4.16
N ALA A 76 1.01 -34.22 5.10
CA ALA A 76 0.20 -33.01 5.25
C ALA A 76 0.64 -31.91 4.27
N PRO A 77 -0.30 -31.05 3.81
CA PRO A 77 0.05 -29.88 3.02
C PRO A 77 0.98 -28.92 3.76
N ARG A 78 1.80 -28.21 3.00
CA ARG A 78 2.80 -27.30 3.54
C ARG A 78 2.71 -25.94 2.88
N LEU A 79 2.58 -24.90 3.70
CA LEU A 79 2.77 -23.51 3.27
C LEU A 79 4.19 -23.06 3.66
N THR A 80 4.98 -22.65 2.68
CA THR A 80 6.32 -22.08 2.89
C THR A 80 6.31 -20.63 2.45
N VAL A 81 6.68 -19.70 3.33
CA VAL A 81 6.79 -18.28 3.00
C VAL A 81 8.26 -17.91 2.94
N ARG A 82 8.69 -17.31 1.82
CA ARG A 82 10.05 -16.79 1.65
C ARG A 82 10.01 -15.30 1.34
N ARG A 83 10.95 -14.56 1.93
CA ARG A 83 11.16 -13.15 1.57
C ARG A 83 12.02 -13.08 0.32
N TYR A 84 11.50 -12.47 -0.73
CA TYR A 84 12.23 -12.25 -1.98
C TYR A 84 12.80 -10.83 -2.08
N TRP A 85 12.29 -9.88 -1.29
CA TRP A 85 12.76 -8.50 -1.27
C TRP A 85 12.68 -7.90 0.13
N GLN A 86 13.68 -7.10 0.50
CA GLN A 86 13.66 -6.23 1.66
C GLN A 86 14.50 -4.98 1.37
N LEU A 87 14.12 -3.86 1.97
CA LEU A 87 14.97 -2.68 1.95
C LEU A 87 16.18 -2.95 2.86
N THR A 88 17.37 -2.71 2.32
CA THR A 88 18.64 -2.74 3.06
C THR A 88 19.20 -1.34 3.05
N ASP A 89 19.55 -0.81 4.21
CA ASP A 89 20.29 0.44 4.34
C ASP A 89 21.78 0.21 4.03
N HIS A 90 22.42 1.28 3.56
CA HIS A 90 23.84 1.32 3.23
C HIS A 90 24.36 2.70 3.62
N GLU A 91 25.67 2.81 3.82
CA GLU A 91 26.31 4.12 3.98
C GLU A 91 26.03 4.99 2.74
N HIS A 92 25.72 6.26 2.97
CA HIS A 92 25.39 7.23 1.92
C HIS A 92 26.57 8.19 1.70
N PRO A 93 27.43 7.94 0.69
CA PRO A 93 28.66 8.71 0.50
C PRO A 93 28.47 9.98 -0.34
N ASP A 94 27.32 10.14 -0.98
CA ASP A 94 27.08 11.23 -1.93
C ASP A 94 26.98 12.58 -1.18
N ASP A 95 27.58 13.64 -1.71
CA ASP A 95 27.39 15.01 -1.19
C ASP A 95 25.97 15.52 -1.47
N PHE A 96 25.64 16.72 -0.96
CA PHE A 96 24.32 17.31 -1.14
C PHE A 96 23.90 17.43 -2.62
N THR A 97 24.81 17.86 -3.50
CA THR A 97 24.51 18.08 -4.91
C THR A 97 24.17 16.77 -5.62
N HIS A 98 25.00 15.74 -5.41
CA HIS A 98 24.79 14.41 -5.98
C HIS A 98 23.53 13.75 -5.41
N THR A 99 23.31 13.89 -4.11
CA THR A 99 22.10 13.38 -3.43
C THR A 99 20.85 14.03 -4.02
N ALA A 100 20.83 15.35 -4.15
CA ALA A 100 19.68 16.08 -4.68
C ALA A 100 19.37 15.71 -6.13
N ALA A 101 20.40 15.54 -6.97
CA ALA A 101 20.23 15.08 -8.35
C ALA A 101 19.66 13.65 -8.40
N LYS A 102 20.24 12.73 -7.63
CA LYS A 102 19.80 11.33 -7.58
C LYS A 102 18.37 11.16 -7.06
N VAL A 103 18.01 11.91 -6.01
CA VAL A 103 16.63 11.93 -5.49
C VAL A 103 15.66 12.46 -6.54
N ARG A 104 16.02 13.55 -7.24
CA ARG A 104 15.20 14.09 -8.34
C ARG A 104 14.94 13.02 -9.40
N ASP A 105 15.99 12.33 -9.85
CA ASP A 105 15.88 11.30 -10.88
C ASP A 105 15.00 10.13 -10.42
N LEU A 106 15.22 9.63 -9.20
CA LEU A 106 14.42 8.54 -8.62
C LEU A 106 12.95 8.93 -8.47
N VAL A 107 12.66 10.16 -8.04
CA VAL A 107 11.28 10.64 -7.90
C VAL A 107 10.62 10.81 -9.27
N MET A 108 11.31 11.40 -10.25
CA MET A 108 10.80 11.55 -11.61
C MET A 108 10.50 10.21 -12.26
N ASP A 109 11.41 9.25 -12.12
CA ASP A 109 11.27 7.87 -12.62
C ASP A 109 10.12 7.13 -11.93
N ALA A 110 10.04 7.20 -10.59
CA ALA A 110 8.96 6.59 -9.82
C ALA A 110 7.57 7.14 -10.21
N VAL A 111 7.42 8.45 -10.31
CA VAL A 111 6.15 9.08 -10.72
C VAL A 111 5.80 8.69 -12.14
N THR A 112 6.74 8.82 -13.09
CA THR A 112 6.50 8.53 -14.51
C THR A 112 6.03 7.09 -14.73
N ARG A 113 6.62 6.12 -14.04
CA ARG A 113 6.18 4.71 -14.13
C ARG A 113 4.76 4.46 -13.63
N GLN A 114 4.24 5.31 -12.74
CA GLN A 114 2.87 5.21 -12.23
C GLN A 114 1.84 5.95 -13.11
N LEU A 115 2.26 6.68 -14.14
CA LEU A 115 1.36 7.39 -15.07
C LEU A 115 0.81 6.49 -16.19
N VAL A 116 1.29 5.24 -16.29
CA VAL A 116 0.76 4.26 -17.25
C VAL A 116 -0.55 3.70 -16.69
N SER A 117 -1.66 3.99 -17.36
CA SER A 117 -2.99 3.61 -16.92
C SER A 117 -3.92 3.39 -18.11
N ASP A 118 -4.79 2.39 -18.00
CA ASP A 118 -5.82 2.05 -18.98
C ASP A 118 -7.03 3.02 -18.91
N VAL A 119 -7.07 3.83 -17.83
CA VAL A 119 -8.11 4.82 -17.55
C VAL A 119 -7.49 6.22 -17.39
N PRO A 120 -8.28 7.31 -17.54
CA PRO A 120 -7.77 8.66 -17.33
C PRO A 120 -7.07 8.84 -15.98
N VAL A 121 -5.89 9.44 -16.00
CA VAL A 121 -5.09 9.74 -14.79
C VAL A 121 -5.38 11.15 -14.33
N ALA A 122 -5.52 11.29 -13.02
CA ALA A 122 -5.62 12.57 -12.34
C ALA A 122 -4.74 12.55 -11.07
N THR A 123 -4.42 13.72 -10.53
CA THR A 123 -3.72 13.82 -9.24
C THR A 123 -4.60 14.49 -8.19
N PHE A 124 -4.45 14.05 -6.94
CA PHE A 124 -4.92 14.83 -5.80
C PHE A 124 -3.88 15.91 -5.47
N LEU A 125 -4.31 17.18 -5.48
CA LEU A 125 -3.47 18.33 -5.20
C LEU A 125 -3.90 18.97 -3.87
N SER A 126 -3.13 18.73 -2.82
CA SER A 126 -3.43 19.24 -1.47
C SER A 126 -2.81 20.61 -1.17
N GLY A 127 -1.97 21.13 -2.07
CA GLY A 127 -1.17 22.35 -1.83
C GLY A 127 0.12 22.11 -1.03
N GLY A 128 0.35 20.88 -0.55
CA GLY A 128 1.61 20.49 0.09
C GLY A 128 2.73 20.21 -0.93
N LEU A 129 3.96 20.13 -0.44
CA LEU A 129 5.15 19.90 -1.28
C LEU A 129 5.05 18.61 -2.10
N ASP A 130 4.67 17.50 -1.47
CA ASP A 130 4.66 16.18 -2.10
C ASP A 130 3.64 16.07 -3.24
N SER A 131 2.39 16.49 -2.98
CA SER A 131 1.33 16.45 -3.99
C SER A 131 1.59 17.44 -5.13
N SER A 132 2.22 18.57 -4.83
CA SER A 132 2.65 19.55 -5.85
C SER A 132 3.77 18.99 -6.72
N LEU A 133 4.77 18.31 -6.13
CA LEU A 133 5.87 17.68 -6.86
C LEU A 133 5.38 16.58 -7.81
N ILE A 134 4.53 15.68 -7.30
CA ILE A 134 3.92 14.61 -8.11
C ILE A 134 3.09 15.22 -9.25
N SER A 135 2.27 16.23 -8.95
CA SER A 135 1.42 16.89 -9.95
C SER A 135 2.24 17.62 -11.01
N ALA A 136 3.34 18.28 -10.64
CA ALA A 136 4.21 18.97 -11.60
C ALA A 136 4.91 17.99 -12.57
N ILE A 137 5.40 16.85 -12.05
CA ILE A 137 6.02 15.82 -12.88
C ILE A 137 4.97 15.20 -13.82
N ALA A 138 3.79 14.88 -13.29
CA ALA A 138 2.68 14.35 -14.08
C ALA A 138 2.21 15.34 -15.16
N ASP A 139 2.06 16.62 -14.82
CA ASP A 139 1.62 17.65 -15.75
C ASP A 139 2.62 17.85 -16.90
N SER A 140 3.92 17.88 -16.59
CA SER A 140 4.97 17.92 -17.61
C SER A 140 4.88 16.71 -18.57
N HIS A 141 4.67 15.51 -18.03
CA HIS A 141 4.52 14.28 -18.82
C HIS A 141 3.29 14.30 -19.74
N PHE A 142 2.18 14.90 -19.30
CA PHE A 142 0.94 15.03 -20.08
C PHE A 142 1.04 16.16 -21.12
N THR A 143 1.59 17.31 -20.73
CA THR A 143 1.81 18.47 -21.60
C THR A 143 2.71 18.12 -22.78
N ALA A 144 3.78 17.34 -22.55
CA ALA A 144 4.66 16.82 -23.61
C ALA A 144 3.93 15.94 -24.65
N ARG A 145 2.73 15.44 -24.32
CA ARG A 145 1.86 14.64 -25.21
C ARG A 145 0.63 15.41 -25.68
N GLY A 146 0.59 16.73 -25.49
CA GLY A 146 -0.56 17.56 -25.86
C GLY A 146 -1.82 17.28 -25.04
N LYS A 147 -1.67 16.78 -23.81
CA LYS A 147 -2.78 16.51 -22.88
C LYS A 147 -2.69 17.42 -21.66
N THR A 148 -3.83 17.69 -21.03
CA THR A 148 -3.92 18.46 -19.79
C THR A 148 -4.17 17.52 -18.62
N LEU A 149 -3.36 17.60 -17.56
CA LEU A 149 -3.57 16.83 -16.34
C LEU A 149 -4.81 17.34 -15.60
N GLN A 150 -5.69 16.44 -15.17
CA GLN A 150 -6.78 16.77 -14.27
C GLN A 150 -6.27 16.73 -12.83
N THR A 151 -6.56 17.76 -12.06
CA THR A 151 -6.20 17.83 -10.64
C THR A 151 -7.44 18.07 -9.78
N PHE A 152 -7.49 17.43 -8.63
CA PHE A 152 -8.62 17.53 -7.70
C PHE A 152 -8.13 17.86 -6.30
N SER A 153 -8.87 18.72 -5.61
CA SER A 153 -8.64 19.06 -4.21
C SER A 153 -9.94 18.82 -3.45
N VAL A 154 -9.84 18.26 -2.25
CA VAL A 154 -10.99 18.03 -1.37
C VAL A 154 -10.83 18.94 -0.15
N GLY A 155 -11.90 19.62 0.22
CA GLY A 155 -11.99 20.44 1.43
C GLY A 155 -13.25 20.13 2.21
N TYR A 156 -13.24 20.46 3.50
CA TYR A 156 -14.40 20.32 4.37
C TYR A 156 -15.14 21.66 4.49
N GLN A 157 -16.48 21.59 4.59
CA GLN A 157 -17.27 22.76 4.95
C GLN A 157 -16.80 23.28 6.31
N ASP A 158 -16.68 24.61 6.43
CA ASP A 158 -16.20 25.29 7.64
C ASP A 158 -14.79 24.91 8.10
N ASN A 159 -13.95 24.28 7.25
CA ASN A 159 -12.57 23.96 7.62
C ASN A 159 -11.81 25.21 8.09
N LYS A 160 -11.99 26.35 7.42
CA LYS A 160 -11.36 27.62 7.84
C LYS A 160 -11.79 28.12 9.22
N LYS A 161 -12.94 27.67 9.73
CA LYS A 161 -13.50 28.07 11.02
C LYS A 161 -13.04 27.15 12.16
N TYR A 162 -12.90 25.85 11.89
CA TYR A 162 -12.60 24.84 12.91
C TYR A 162 -11.17 24.32 12.86
N PHE A 163 -10.48 24.46 11.73
CA PHE A 163 -9.08 24.08 11.61
C PHE A 163 -8.22 25.08 12.36
N HIS A 164 -7.49 24.57 13.33
CA HIS A 164 -6.40 25.26 13.98
C HIS A 164 -5.13 24.52 13.60
N ALA A 165 -4.21 25.21 12.92
CA ALA A 165 -2.92 24.64 12.60
C ALA A 165 -2.24 24.14 13.88
N THR A 166 -1.70 22.93 13.82
CA THR A 166 -0.93 22.33 14.92
C THR A 166 0.45 21.96 14.40
N HIS A 167 1.37 21.63 15.30
CA HIS A 167 2.68 21.10 14.90
C HIS A 167 2.62 19.82 14.04
N PHE A 168 1.51 19.07 14.12
CA PHE A 168 1.31 17.83 13.37
C PHE A 168 0.44 18.01 12.10
N GLN A 169 -0.26 19.13 12.00
CA GLN A 169 -1.09 19.51 10.85
C GLN A 169 -0.93 21.02 10.65
N PRO A 170 0.17 21.45 9.99
CA PRO A 170 0.46 22.87 9.75
C PRO A 170 -0.51 23.51 8.75
#